data_AF-A0A5R2N1U0-F1
#
_entry.id   AF-A0A5R2N1U0-F1
#
_cell.length_a   1.000
_cell.length_b   1.000
_cell.length_c   1.000
_cell.angle_alpha   90.00
_cell.angle_beta   90.00
_cell.angle_gamma   90.00
#
_symmetry.space_group_name_H-M   'P 1'
#
loop_
_entity.id
_entity.type
_entity.pdbx_description
1 polymer ?
#
loop_
_entity_poly.entity_id
_entity_poly.type
_entity_poly.pdbx_seq_one_letter_code
_entity_poly.pdbx_strand_id
1 'polypeptide(L)'
;MGYHVGAWRHPDTVKGGNSMLQSFLGVAQTAERAKFDMLFLADGIGVRLDDKPKGSLCRSHHTVELEPLTLLSALAALTRNIGLVATASTTYNEPFHIARKYGSLDQISGGRAAWNVVTSWSDQEAW
;
A
#
# COMPACT_ATOMS: atom_id res chain seq x y z
N MET A 1 -12.10 -4.07 -2.85
CA MET A 1 -11.01 -3.10 -3.11
C MET A 1 -11.20 -2.57 -4.52
N GLY A 2 -11.15 -1.26 -4.68
CA GLY A 2 -11.25 -0.55 -5.96
C GLY A 2 -10.92 0.92 -5.70
N TYR A 3 -10.23 1.59 -6.63
CA TYR A 3 -9.77 2.98 -6.47
C TYR A 3 -10.91 4.00 -6.39
N HIS A 4 -12.12 3.59 -6.81
CA HIS A 4 -13.30 4.45 -6.77
C HIS A 4 -13.78 4.64 -5.31
N VAL A 5 -13.99 5.91 -4.91
CA VAL A 5 -14.38 6.31 -3.55
C VAL A 5 -15.60 5.55 -2.99
N GLY A 6 -16.53 5.13 -3.85
CA GLY A 6 -17.72 4.37 -3.49
C GLY A 6 -17.61 2.84 -3.65
N ALA A 7 -16.47 2.30 -4.09
CA ALA A 7 -16.35 0.87 -4.42
C ALA A 7 -16.63 -0.05 -3.23
N TRP A 8 -16.36 0.42 -2.01
CA TRP A 8 -16.64 -0.32 -0.77
C TRP A 8 -18.13 -0.64 -0.55
N ARG A 9 -19.03 0.08 -1.23
CA ARG A 9 -20.49 -0.13 -1.16
C ARG A 9 -20.99 -1.20 -2.12
N HIS A 10 -20.18 -1.61 -3.10
CA HIS A 10 -20.58 -2.60 -4.08
C HIS A 10 -20.77 -3.97 -3.39
N PRO A 11 -21.87 -4.72 -3.67
CA PRO A 11 -22.16 -5.99 -2.99
C PRO A 11 -21.04 -7.03 -3.15
N ASP A 12 -20.34 -7.02 -4.29
CA ASP A 12 -19.24 -7.96 -4.57
C ASP A 12 -17.90 -7.53 -3.95
N THR A 13 -17.85 -6.39 -3.26
CA THR A 13 -16.62 -5.97 -2.58
C THR A 13 -16.41 -6.74 -1.28
N VAL A 14 -15.20 -7.31 -1.12
CA VAL A 14 -14.75 -7.87 0.15
C VAL A 14 -14.78 -6.80 1.24
N LYS A 15 -15.68 -6.96 2.22
CA LYS A 15 -15.79 -6.07 3.38
C LYS A 15 -14.50 -6.10 4.18
N GLY A 16 -13.96 -4.91 4.53
CA GLY A 16 -12.70 -4.80 5.26
C GLY A 16 -11.47 -5.22 4.47
N GLY A 17 -11.58 -5.37 3.14
CA GLY A 17 -10.50 -5.92 2.32
C GLY A 17 -9.15 -5.17 2.43
N ASN A 18 -9.19 -3.86 2.64
CA ASN A 18 -8.01 -2.99 2.77
C ASN A 18 -7.13 -3.32 4.01
N SER A 19 -7.65 -4.09 4.96
CA SER A 19 -6.98 -4.44 6.22
C SER A 19 -6.60 -5.92 6.28
N MET A 20 -6.83 -6.68 5.21
CA MET A 20 -6.68 -8.14 5.20
C MET A 20 -5.65 -8.58 4.17
N LEU A 21 -4.58 -9.24 4.63
CA LEU A 21 -3.55 -9.83 3.76
C LEU A 21 -4.14 -10.67 2.62
N GLN A 22 -5.17 -11.47 2.91
CA GLN A 22 -5.78 -12.36 1.92
C GLN A 22 -6.38 -11.62 0.72
N SER A 23 -6.90 -10.41 0.92
CA SER A 23 -7.41 -9.56 -0.17
C SER A 23 -6.27 -9.17 -1.12
N PHE A 24 -5.14 -8.73 -0.56
CA PHE A 24 -3.97 -8.35 -1.34
C PHE A 24 -3.31 -9.55 -2.01
N LEU A 25 -3.27 -10.70 -1.32
CA LEU A 25 -2.75 -11.93 -1.90
C LEU A 25 -3.57 -12.36 -3.12
N GLY A 26 -4.90 -12.32 -3.03
CA GLY A 26 -5.78 -12.63 -4.14
C GLY A 26 -5.54 -11.72 -5.35
N VAL A 27 -5.34 -10.42 -5.12
CA VAL A 27 -4.97 -9.46 -6.16
C VAL A 27 -3.59 -9.77 -6.74
N ALA A 28 -2.57 -9.96 -5.90
CA ALA A 28 -1.19 -10.21 -6.33
C ALA A 28 -1.08 -11.49 -7.16
N GLN A 29 -1.70 -12.59 -6.73
CA GLN A 29 -1.72 -13.84 -7.47
C GLN A 29 -2.49 -13.72 -8.79
N THR A 30 -3.57 -12.93 -8.81
CA THR A 30 -4.32 -12.68 -10.04
C THR A 30 -3.50 -11.87 -11.04
N ALA A 31 -2.85 -10.81 -10.58
CA ALA A 31 -1.95 -9.98 -11.39
C ALA A 31 -0.77 -10.80 -11.92
N GLU A 32 -0.17 -11.65 -11.09
CA GLU A 32 0.95 -12.52 -11.47
C GLU A 32 0.54 -13.56 -12.52
N ARG A 33 -0.64 -14.19 -12.37
CA ARG A 33 -1.19 -15.10 -13.41
C ARG A 33 -1.45 -14.35 -14.73
N ALA A 34 -1.88 -13.10 -14.62
CA ALA A 34 -2.13 -12.22 -15.76
C ALA A 34 -0.86 -11.54 -16.33
N LYS A 35 0.33 -11.89 -15.83
CA LYS A 35 1.63 -11.40 -16.32
C LYS A 35 1.87 -9.90 -16.12
N PHE A 36 1.24 -9.29 -15.12
CA PHE A 36 1.64 -7.96 -14.68
C PHE A 36 3.05 -8.01 -14.11
N ASP A 37 3.85 -7.00 -14.44
CA ASP A 37 5.23 -6.88 -13.97
C ASP A 37 5.32 -6.58 -12.48
N MET A 38 4.36 -5.81 -11.94
CA MET A 38 4.43 -5.34 -10.57
C MET A 38 3.08 -5.07 -9.93
N LEU A 39 3.05 -5.22 -8.60
CA LEU A 39 2.05 -4.65 -7.72
C LEU A 39 2.61 -3.35 -7.13
N PHE A 40 1.83 -2.28 -7.23
CA PHE A 40 2.19 -0.97 -6.70
C PHE A 40 1.26 -0.55 -5.58
N LEU A 41 1.82 -0.22 -4.42
CA LEU A 41 1.09 0.31 -3.26
C LEU A 41 1.49 1.78 -3.04
N ALA A 42 0.52 2.68 -3.24
CA ALA A 42 0.65 4.06 -2.83
C ALA A 42 0.58 4.16 -1.30
N ASP A 43 1.25 5.14 -0.72
CA ASP A 43 1.25 5.37 0.72
C ASP A 43 1.37 6.86 1.03
N GLY A 44 0.80 7.26 2.17
CA GLY A 44 0.92 8.58 2.76
C GLY A 44 0.90 8.44 4.27
N ILE A 45 1.81 9.12 4.96
CA ILE A 45 2.06 8.91 6.40
C ILE A 45 0.94 9.53 7.26
N GLY A 46 0.18 10.47 6.68
CA GLY A 46 -0.90 11.18 7.34
C GLY A 46 -2.25 10.49 7.15
N VAL A 47 -3.06 10.49 8.20
CA VAL A 47 -4.47 10.14 8.05
C VAL A 47 -5.16 11.31 7.33
N ARG A 48 -5.86 11.00 6.23
CA ARG A 48 -6.65 12.00 5.48
C ARG A 48 -7.89 12.40 6.31
N LEU A 49 -7.69 13.32 7.25
CA LEU A 49 -8.64 13.72 8.30
C LEU A 49 -9.57 14.88 7.93
N ASP A 50 -9.69 15.24 6.65
CA ASP A 50 -10.58 16.35 6.28
C ASP A 50 -12.06 15.91 6.31
N ASP A 51 -12.72 16.11 7.45
CA ASP A 51 -14.15 15.84 7.63
C ASP A 51 -15.01 17.00 7.11
N LYS A 52 -14.80 17.37 5.84
CA LYS A 52 -15.51 18.46 5.17
C LYS A 52 -16.25 17.94 3.94
N PRO A 53 -17.59 18.02 3.89
CA PRO A 53 -18.50 18.34 5.00
C PRO A 53 -18.44 17.32 6.15
N LYS A 54 -18.98 17.69 7.31
CA LYS A 54 -19.03 16.83 8.50
C LYS A 54 -19.66 15.46 8.16
N GLY A 55 -18.99 14.37 8.52
CA GLY A 55 -19.40 13.00 8.18
C GLY A 55 -18.84 12.48 6.84
N SER A 56 -17.94 13.20 6.19
CA SER A 56 -17.22 12.71 5.00
C SER A 56 -16.27 11.55 5.34
N LEU A 57 -15.66 11.56 6.53
CA LEU A 57 -14.70 10.52 6.91
C LEU A 57 -15.32 9.12 7.00
N CYS A 58 -16.58 8.99 7.44
CA CYS A 58 -17.26 7.69 7.50
C CYS A 58 -17.61 7.12 6.12
N ARG A 59 -17.40 7.91 5.06
CA ARG A 59 -17.59 7.51 3.67
C ARG A 59 -16.26 7.30 2.93
N SER A 60 -15.13 7.54 3.61
CA SER A 60 -13.78 7.33 3.07
C SER A 60 -13.31 5.91 3.30
N HIS A 61 -12.66 5.34 2.29
CA HIS A 61 -12.00 4.04 2.37
C HIS A 61 -10.49 4.15 2.66
N HIS A 62 -9.97 5.38 2.74
CA HIS A 62 -8.54 5.71 2.92
C HIS A 62 -8.14 5.92 4.38
N THR A 63 -8.99 5.56 5.34
CA THR A 63 -8.76 5.81 6.77
C THR A 63 -8.02 4.67 7.46
N VAL A 64 -8.03 3.46 6.91
CA VAL A 64 -7.36 2.28 7.49
C VAL A 64 -6.79 1.40 6.38
N GLU A 65 -5.48 1.45 6.21
CA GLU A 65 -4.71 0.63 5.28
C GLU A 65 -3.53 -0.02 6.03
N LEU A 66 -3.06 -1.17 5.55
CA LEU A 66 -1.85 -1.80 6.10
C LEU A 66 -0.62 -0.99 5.68
N GLU A 67 0.37 -0.89 6.56
CA GLU A 67 1.66 -0.30 6.21
C GLU A 67 2.27 -1.11 5.04
N PRO A 68 2.70 -0.45 3.95
CA PRO A 68 2.94 -1.12 2.68
C PRO A 68 4.17 -2.04 2.71
N LEU A 69 5.27 -1.68 3.39
CA LEU A 69 6.49 -2.49 3.36
C LEU A 69 6.36 -3.79 4.16
N THR A 70 5.64 -3.76 5.27
CA THR A 70 5.29 -4.97 6.04
C THR A 70 4.33 -5.87 5.26
N LEU A 71 3.34 -5.29 4.56
CA LEU A 71 2.46 -6.04 3.67
C LEU A 71 3.23 -6.68 2.49
N LEU A 72 4.09 -5.92 1.81
CA LEU A 72 4.92 -6.45 0.71
C LEU A 72 5.85 -7.55 1.19
N SER A 73 6.38 -7.46 2.42
CA SER A 73 7.21 -8.53 3.01
C SER A 73 6.42 -9.83 3.19
N ALA A 74 5.14 -9.76 3.57
CA ALA A 74 4.27 -10.93 3.63
C ALA A 74 3.95 -11.49 2.23
N LEU A 75 3.68 -10.62 1.25
CA LEU A 75 3.40 -11.03 -0.13
C LEU A 75 4.63 -11.61 -0.84
N ALA A 76 5.83 -11.17 -0.47
CA ALA A 76 7.08 -11.68 -1.02
C ALA A 76 7.21 -13.20 -0.83
N ALA A 77 6.81 -13.71 0.34
CA ALA A 77 6.83 -15.14 0.64
C ALA A 77 5.75 -15.96 -0.10
N LEU A 78 4.73 -15.29 -0.66
CA LEU A 78 3.54 -15.92 -1.23
C LEU A 78 3.37 -15.71 -2.74
N THR A 79 4.34 -15.04 -3.37
CA THR A 79 4.42 -14.75 -4.80
C THR A 79 5.81 -15.10 -5.33
N ARG A 80 5.98 -15.22 -6.65
CA ARG A 80 7.24 -15.71 -7.24
C ARG A 80 7.94 -14.71 -8.16
N ASN A 81 7.19 -14.03 -9.00
CA ASN A 81 7.69 -13.25 -10.12
C ASN A 81 7.27 -11.77 -10.05
N ILE A 82 6.08 -11.48 -9.53
CA ILE A 82 5.56 -10.11 -9.53
C ILE A 82 6.45 -9.16 -8.70
N GLY A 83 6.79 -8.01 -9.26
CA GLY A 83 7.50 -6.92 -8.57
C GLY A 83 6.67 -6.34 -7.43
N LEU A 84 7.33 -5.91 -6.36
CA LEU A 84 6.73 -5.46 -5.11
C LEU A 84 7.15 -4.01 -4.86
N VAL A 85 6.27 -3.07 -5.21
CA VAL A 85 6.59 -1.64 -5.19
C VAL A 85 5.76 -0.92 -4.14
N ALA A 86 6.43 -0.19 -3.26
CA ALA A 86 5.78 0.67 -2.28
C ALA A 86 6.25 2.11 -2.43
N THR A 87 5.37 3.02 -2.05
CA THR A 87 5.73 4.42 -1.80
C THR A 87 6.32 4.54 -0.40
N ALA A 88 7.36 5.37 -0.26
CA ALA A 88 7.84 5.82 1.03
C ALA A 88 8.43 7.22 0.90
N SER A 89 8.07 8.12 1.82
CA SER A 89 8.49 9.52 1.77
C SER A 89 9.92 9.71 2.26
N THR A 90 10.69 10.55 1.56
CA THR A 90 12.00 11.04 1.99
C THR A 90 11.93 12.18 3.00
N THR A 91 10.75 12.76 3.23
CA THR A 91 10.56 13.89 4.16
C THR A 91 10.70 13.46 5.62
N TYR A 92 10.22 12.27 5.97
CA TYR A 92 10.14 11.80 7.37
C TYR A 92 10.85 10.45 7.61
N ASN A 93 11.49 9.87 6.59
CA ASN A 93 12.34 8.70 6.79
C ASN A 93 13.81 9.10 6.73
N GLU A 94 14.54 8.77 7.80
CA GLU A 94 16.00 8.84 7.79
C GLU A 94 16.58 7.94 6.68
N PRO A 95 17.59 8.39 5.91
CA PRO A 95 18.16 7.62 4.80
C PRO A 95 18.60 6.21 5.19
N PHE A 96 19.17 6.05 6.38
CA PHE A 96 19.57 4.73 6.89
C PHE A 96 18.37 3.79 7.08
N HIS A 97 17.26 4.29 7.63
CA HIS A 97 16.08 3.47 7.90
C HIS A 97 15.40 3.02 6.61
N ILE A 98 15.25 3.92 5.64
CA ILE A 98 14.62 3.56 4.37
C ILE A 98 15.49 2.57 3.58
N ALA A 99 16.81 2.78 3.55
CA ALA A 99 17.75 1.86 2.94
C ALA A 99 17.67 0.46 3.57
N ARG A 100 17.63 0.38 4.91
CA ARG A 100 17.52 -0.90 5.63
C ARG A 100 16.20 -1.62 5.33
N LYS A 101 15.07 -0.90 5.30
CA LYS A 101 13.74 -1.49 5.02
C LYS A 101 13.67 -2.04 3.59
N TYR A 102 14.01 -1.24 2.59
CA TYR A 102 13.98 -1.68 1.18
C TYR A 102 15.03 -2.75 0.90
N GLY A 103 16.24 -2.63 1.45
CA GLY A 103 17.26 -3.68 1.32
C GLY A 103 16.82 -5.01 1.93
N SER A 104 16.09 -4.98 3.06
CA SER A 104 15.53 -6.21 3.64
C SER A 104 14.44 -6.81 2.75
N LEU A 105 13.53 -5.98 2.22
CA LEU A 105 12.48 -6.45 1.29
C LEU A 105 13.09 -7.02 0.01
N ASP A 106 14.15 -6.41 -0.52
CA ASP A 106 14.87 -6.89 -1.70
C ASP A 106 15.43 -8.29 -1.47
N GLN A 107 16.08 -8.52 -0.33
CA GLN A 107 16.60 -9.84 0.06
C GLN A 107 15.47 -10.87 0.27
N ILE A 108 14.40 -10.51 0.99
CA ILE A 108 13.26 -11.40 1.25
C ILE A 108 12.56 -11.78 -0.07
N SER A 109 12.43 -10.83 -0.99
CA SER A 109 11.71 -11.03 -2.25
C SER A 109 12.55 -11.66 -3.36
N GLY A 110 13.87 -11.72 -3.20
CA GLY A 110 14.80 -12.22 -4.22
C GLY A 110 15.00 -11.24 -5.37
N GLY A 111 15.17 -9.95 -5.08
CA GLY A 111 15.44 -8.93 -6.10
C GLY A 111 14.21 -8.29 -6.73
N ARG A 112 13.03 -8.39 -6.09
CA ARG A 112 11.74 -7.91 -6.65
C ARG A 112 11.24 -6.61 -6.02
N ALA A 113 11.98 -6.03 -5.08
CA ALA A 113 11.57 -4.82 -4.40
C ALA A 113 11.81 -3.59 -5.29
N ALA A 114 10.88 -2.62 -5.28
CA ALA A 114 11.16 -1.29 -5.80
C ALA A 114 10.55 -0.20 -4.93
N TRP A 115 11.15 0.99 -4.99
CA TRP A 115 10.75 2.15 -4.21
C TRP A 115 10.19 3.24 -5.13
N ASN A 116 8.95 3.64 -4.89
CA ASN A 116 8.41 4.90 -5.39
C ASN A 116 8.83 6.04 -4.46
N VAL A 117 9.88 6.76 -4.86
CA VAL A 117 10.46 7.88 -4.12
C VAL A 117 9.53 9.09 -4.20
N VAL A 118 9.07 9.59 -3.06
CA VAL A 118 8.27 10.82 -2.99
C VAL A 118 8.78 11.73 -1.89
N THR A 119 8.50 13.01 -2.02
CA THR A 119 8.44 13.93 -0.89
C THR A 119 6.98 13.97 -0.41
N SER A 120 6.76 13.96 0.90
CA SER A 120 5.43 14.16 1.48
C SER A 120 4.78 15.43 0.90
N TRP A 121 3.45 15.45 0.84
CA TRP A 121 2.72 16.46 0.06
C TRP A 121 1.60 17.16 0.85
N SER A 122 1.19 16.62 1.99
CA SER A 122 0.06 17.14 2.75
C SER A 122 0.46 17.67 4.11
N ASP A 123 -0.22 18.72 4.59
CA ASP A 123 -0.05 19.22 5.95
C ASP A 123 -0.35 18.12 6.98
N GLN A 124 -1.26 17.19 6.65
CA GLN A 124 -1.57 16.00 7.47
C GLN A 124 -0.38 15.08 7.74
N GLU A 125 0.67 15.15 6.94
CA GLU A 125 1.89 14.37 7.13
C GLU A 125 2.92 15.11 8.01
N ALA A 126 2.70 16.39 8.32
CA ALA A 126 3.68 17.28 8.95
C ALA A 126 3.50 17.51 10.45
N TRP A 127 2.46 16.96 11.08
CA TRP A 127 2.16 17.14 12.51
C TRP A 127 2.04 15.83 13.27
#